data_AF-A0A2Z6RMX3-F1
#
_entry.id   AF-A0A2Z6RMX3-F1
#
_cell.length_a   1.000
_cell.length_b   1.000
_cell.length_c   1.000
_cell.angle_alpha   90.00
_cell.angle_beta   90.00
_cell.angle_gamma   90.00
#
_symmetry.space_group_name_H-M   'P 1'
#
loop_
_entity.id
_entity.type
_entity.pdbx_description
1 polymer ?
#
loop_
_entity_poly.entity_id
_entity_poly.type
_entity_poly.pdbx_seq_one_letter_code
_entity_poly.pdbx_strand_id
1 'polypeptide(L)'
;MPLASLRKALERIDISNNVIDWIVDLFDKILIRVITDFGLMDYAHAGDGIDQGDALSPLLWWIFYDPLLVALDSNSHRGYELQIKWPTDISRQH
;
A
#
# COMPACT_ATOMS: atom_id res chain seq x y z
N MET A 1 -0.38 6.09 0.32
CA MET A 1 0.65 5.95 -0.73
C MET A 1 0.26 6.83 -1.90
N PRO A 2 1.10 7.80 -2.31
CA PRO A 2 0.71 8.74 -3.37
C PRO A 2 0.45 8.04 -4.70
N LEU A 3 -0.63 8.40 -5.40
CA LEU A 3 -1.03 7.76 -6.66
C LEU A 3 0.02 7.90 -7.77
N ALA A 4 0.72 9.03 -7.83
CA ALA A 4 1.81 9.24 -8.79
C ALA A 4 2.95 8.22 -8.61
N SER A 5 3.24 7.85 -7.36
CA SER A 5 4.29 6.89 -7.06
C SER A 5 3.82 5.44 -7.24
N LEU A 6 2.53 5.16 -7.03
CA LEU A 6 1.90 3.89 -7.41
C LEU A 6 2.03 3.63 -8.91
N ARG A 7 1.66 4.63 -9.73
CA ARG A 7 1.75 4.55 -11.19
C ARG A 7 3.15 4.13 -11.65
N LYS A 8 4.19 4.80 -11.15
CA LYS A 8 5.59 4.46 -11.46
C LYS A 8 5.97 3.04 -11.03
N ALA A 9 5.46 2.57 -9.89
CA ALA A 9 5.73 1.23 -9.42
C ALA A 9 5.08 0.15 -10.30
N LEU A 10 3.89 0.43 -10.85
CA LEU A 10 3.20 -0.43 -11.82
C LEU A 10 3.86 -0.41 -13.20
N GLU A 11 4.29 0.77 -13.67
CA GLU A 11 5.06 0.92 -14.92
C GLU A 11 6.37 0.13 -14.87
N ARG A 12 7.04 0.11 -13.71
CA ARG A 12 8.30 -0.63 -13.50
C ARG A 12 8.15 -2.14 -13.71
N ILE A 13 6.98 -2.71 -13.41
CA ILE A 13 6.70 -4.14 -13.59
C ILE A 13 5.99 -4.44 -14.92
N ASP A 14 6.02 -3.49 -15.86
CA ASP A 14 5.53 -3.61 -17.24
C ASP A 14 4.03 -3.93 -17.34
N ILE A 15 3.24 -3.40 -16.41
CA ILE A 15 1.78 -3.49 -16.49
C ILE A 15 1.27 -2.56 -17.60
N SER A 16 0.33 -3.04 -18.41
CA SER A 16 -0.24 -2.23 -19.49
C SER A 16 -0.91 -0.95 -18.97
N ASN A 17 -0.74 0.17 -19.67
CA ASN A 17 -1.29 1.47 -19.27
C ASN A 17 -2.79 1.43 -18.96
N ASN A 18 -3.59 0.67 -19.72
CA ASN A 18 -5.03 0.53 -19.46
C ASN A 18 -5.33 -0.02 -18.05
N VAL A 19 -4.53 -0.98 -17.59
CA VAL A 19 -4.67 -1.57 -16.25
C VAL A 19 -4.15 -0.59 -15.19
N ILE A 20 -3.06 0.12 -15.48
CA ILE A 20 -2.54 1.15 -14.58
C ILE A 20 -3.56 2.25 -14.36
N ASP A 21 -4.17 2.76 -15.43
CA ASP A 21 -5.20 3.79 -15.36
C ASP A 21 -6.41 3.29 -14.57
N TRP A 22 -6.87 2.07 -14.84
CA TRP A 22 -7.96 1.45 -14.07
C TRP A 22 -7.63 1.33 -12.57
N ILE A 23 -6.42 0.90 -12.21
CA ILE A 23 -5.99 0.82 -10.81
C ILE A 23 -5.91 2.21 -10.19
N VAL A 24 -5.33 3.20 -10.88
CA VAL A 24 -5.22 4.57 -10.36
C VAL A 24 -6.60 5.19 -10.15
N ASP A 25 -7.51 5.01 -11.10
CA ASP A 25 -8.88 5.52 -11.04
C ASP A 25 -9.70 4.87 -9.92
N LEU A 26 -9.41 3.61 -9.55
CA LEU A 26 -10.02 2.96 -8.39
C LEU A 26 -9.74 3.72 -7.08
N PHE A 27 -8.58 4.35 -6.98
CA PHE A 27 -8.14 5.08 -5.79
C PHE A 27 -8.20 6.60 -5.94
N ASP A 28 -8.55 7.11 -7.13
CA ASP A 28 -8.75 8.54 -7.33
C ASP A 28 -10.12 8.97 -6.80
N LYS A 29 -10.14 10.01 -5.96
CA LYS A 29 -11.35 10.68 -5.45
C LYS A 29 -12.42 9.75 -4.84
N ILE A 30 -12.02 8.64 -4.19
CA ILE A 30 -12.95 7.75 -3.48
C ILE A 30 -13.85 8.59 -2.56
N LEU A 31 -15.17 8.43 -2.66
CA LEU A 31 -16.12 8.99 -1.71
C LEU A 31 -16.32 8.00 -0.57
N ILE A 32 -15.88 8.38 0.63
CA ILE A 32 -16.03 7.60 1.86
C ILE A 32 -17.17 8.16 2.70
N ARG A 33 -17.81 7.28 3.47
CA ARG A 33 -18.82 7.63 4.46
C ARG A 33 -18.57 6.83 5.72
N VAL A 34 -18.41 7.51 6.85
CA VAL A 34 -18.00 6.88 8.11
C VAL A 34 -19.22 6.68 9.01
N ILE A 35 -19.35 5.48 9.57
CA ILE A 35 -20.30 5.19 10.64
C ILE A 35 -19.61 5.53 11.96
N THR A 36 -20.23 6.38 12.75
CA THR A 36 -19.76 6.76 14.09
C THR A 36 -20.83 6.44 15.13
N ASP A 37 -20.49 6.54 16.41
CA ASP A 37 -21.46 6.40 17.51
C ASP A 37 -22.60 7.44 17.44
N PHE A 38 -22.42 8.53 16.68
CA PHE A 38 -23.42 9.57 16.43
C PHE A 38 -24.24 9.32 15.14
N GLY A 39 -24.03 8.18 14.48
CA GLY A 39 -24.67 7.84 13.21
C GLY A 39 -23.75 8.02 12.00
N LEU A 40 -24.37 8.04 10.83
CA LEU A 40 -23.68 8.01 9.54
C LEU A 40 -23.34 9.44 9.10
N MET A 41 -22.05 9.77 9.02
CA MET A 41 -21.57 11.10 8.62
C MET A 41 -21.89 11.41 7.15
N ASP A 42 -21.73 12.66 6.73
CA ASP A 42 -21.80 13.02 5.31
C ASP A 42 -20.65 12.39 4.51
N TYR A 43 -20.82 12.31 3.19
CA TYR A 43 -19.77 11.84 2.30
C TYR A 43 -18.58 12.80 2.35
N ALA A 44 -17.38 12.24 2.40
CA ALA A 44 -16.12 12.96 2.27
C ALA A 44 -15.29 12.31 1.15
N HIS A 45 -14.44 13.09 0.50
CA HIS A 45 -13.41 12.51 -0.35
C HIS A 45 -12.32 11.91 0.54
N ALA A 46 -11.97 10.66 0.27
CA ALA A 46 -10.76 10.06 0.82
C ALA A 46 -9.56 10.94 0.44
N GLY A 47 -8.63 11.11 1.39
CA GLY A 47 -7.39 11.84 1.14
C GLY A 47 -6.50 11.16 0.10
N ASP A 48 -5.38 11.79 -0.24
CA ASP A 48 -4.39 11.21 -1.16
C ASP A 48 -3.75 9.94 -0.54
N GLY A 49 -4.26 8.78 -0.95
CA GLY A 49 -3.72 7.49 -0.55
C GLY A 49 -4.69 6.33 -0.76
N ILE A 50 -4.14 5.17 -1.10
CA ILE A 50 -4.85 3.88 -1.00
C ILE A 50 -5.35 3.69 0.43
N ASP A 51 -6.66 3.47 0.57
CA ASP A 51 -7.29 3.21 1.86
C ASP A 51 -6.92 1.80 2.37
N GLN A 52 -6.64 1.69 3.66
CA GLN A 52 -6.31 0.40 4.29
C GLN A 52 -7.62 -0.36 4.56
N GLY A 53 -7.92 -1.35 3.72
CA GLY A 53 -9.13 -2.16 3.87
C GLY A 53 -9.64 -2.79 2.58
N ASP A 54 -9.20 -2.28 1.42
CA ASP A 54 -9.49 -2.93 0.15
C ASP A 54 -8.60 -4.17 -0.06
N ALA A 55 -9.14 -5.19 -0.74
CA ALA A 55 -8.49 -6.45 -1.01
C ALA A 55 -7.22 -6.30 -1.87
N LEU A 56 -7.14 -5.23 -2.67
CA LEU A 56 -5.98 -4.93 -3.51
C LEU A 56 -4.86 -4.19 -2.78
N SER A 57 -5.16 -3.51 -1.67
CA SER A 57 -4.20 -2.68 -0.93
C SER A 57 -2.92 -3.43 -0.51
N PRO A 58 -2.97 -4.69 0.01
CA PRO A 58 -1.76 -5.44 0.35
C PRO A 58 -0.84 -5.72 -0.85
N LEU A 59 -1.42 -6.03 -2.01
CA LEU A 59 -0.66 -6.30 -3.23
C LEU A 59 0.01 -5.02 -3.76
N LEU A 60 -0.73 -3.93 -3.79
CA LEU A 60 -0.21 -2.63 -4.24
C LEU A 60 0.90 -2.12 -3.32
N TRP A 61 0.77 -2.35 -2.01
CA TRP A 61 1.83 -2.08 -1.04
C TRP A 61 3.11 -2.86 -1.36
N TRP A 62 3.00 -4.16 -1.64
CA TRP A 62 4.15 -4.98 -2.05
C TRP A 62 4.86 -4.43 -3.29
N ILE A 63 4.11 -4.14 -4.35
CA ILE A 63 4.66 -3.63 -5.62
C ILE A 63 5.36 -2.28 -5.41
N PHE A 64 4.80 -1.42 -4.56
CA PHE A 64 5.34 -0.10 -4.28
C PHE A 64 6.59 -0.11 -3.38
N TYR A 65 6.62 -0.95 -2.35
CA TYR A 65 7.72 -1.00 -1.39
C TYR A 65 8.90 -1.84 -1.86
N ASP A 66 8.68 -2.79 -2.77
CA ASP A 66 9.73 -3.66 -3.33
C ASP A 66 11.02 -2.93 -3.78
N PRO A 67 11.00 -1.85 -4.59
CA PRO A 67 12.23 -1.17 -5.00
C PRO A 67 12.96 -0.52 -3.82
N LEU A 68 12.22 -0.02 -2.83
CA LEU A 68 12.81 0.53 -1.62
C LEU A 68 13.51 -0.57 -0.82
N LEU A 69 12.85 -1.72 -0.64
CA LEU A 69 13.42 -2.85 0.08
C LEU A 69 14.67 -3.40 -0.62
N VAL A 70 14.65 -3.52 -1.95
CA VAL A 70 15.81 -3.92 -2.75
C VAL A 70 16.95 -2.89 -2.64
N ALA A 71 16.63 -1.60 -2.70
CA ALA A 71 17.63 -0.55 -2.55
C ALA A 71 18.25 -0.57 -1.15
N LEU A 72 17.42 -0.73 -0.11
CA LEU A 72 17.90 -0.95 1.25
C LEU A 72 18.79 -2.19 1.30
N ASP A 73 18.38 -3.29 0.65
CA ASP A 73 19.14 -4.53 0.72
C ASP A 73 20.50 -4.46 0.02
N SER A 74 20.57 -3.76 -1.10
CA SER A 74 21.83 -3.55 -1.82
C SER A 74 22.81 -2.61 -1.12
N ASN A 75 22.35 -1.82 -0.13
CA ASN A 75 23.22 -0.91 0.61
C ASN A 75 23.96 -1.64 1.73
N SER A 76 25.30 -1.68 1.67
CA SER A 76 26.16 -2.37 2.65
C SER A 76 26.47 -1.54 3.90
N HIS A 77 26.19 -0.23 3.89
CA HIS A 77 26.51 0.71 4.99
C HIS A 77 25.24 1.25 5.63
N ARG A 78 24.39 0.37 6.18
CA ARG A 78 23.05 0.77 6.67
C ARG A 78 23.10 1.49 8.02
N GLY A 79 24.12 1.28 8.84
CA GLY A 79 24.16 1.79 10.22
C GLY A 79 23.09 1.17 11.16
N TYR A 80 22.29 0.24 10.65
CA TYR A 80 21.30 -0.57 11.36
C TYR A 80 21.25 -1.97 10.74
N GLU A 81 20.90 -2.98 11.54
CA GLU A 81 20.75 -4.38 11.10
C GLU A 81 19.26 -4.73 11.07
N LEU A 82 18.75 -5.14 9.90
CA LEU A 82 17.39 -5.64 9.76
C LEU A 82 17.38 -7.14 10.14
N GLN A 83 16.90 -7.46 11.35
CA GLN A 83 16.70 -8.85 11.77
C GLN A 83 15.21 -9.23 11.67
N ILE A 84 14.90 -10.24 10.86
CA ILE A 84 13.54 -10.80 10.80
C ILE A 84 13.52 -12.09 11.62
N LYS A 85 12.82 -12.06 12.76
CA LYS A 85 12.54 -13.27 13.54
C LYS A 85 11.15 -13.77 13.19
N TRP A 86 11.08 -14.76 12.31
CA TRP A 86 9.82 -15.41 11.99
C TRP A 86 9.30 -16.15 13.23
N PRO A 87 8.05 -15.90 13.67
CA PRO A 87 7.44 -16.73 14.69
C PRO A 87 7.31 -18.14 14.12
N THR A 88 8.02 -19.08 14.75
CA THR A 88 8.04 -20.50 14.34
C THR A 88 6.76 -21.22 14.74
N ASP A 89 5.93 -20.58 15.57
CA ASP A 89 4.67 -21.11 16.07
C ASP A 89 3.69 -19.96 16.30
N ILE A 90 2.64 -19.91 15.48
CA ILE A 90 1.54 -18.93 15.56
C ILE A 90 0.58 -19.20 16.74
N SER A 91 0.68 -20.37 17.38
CA SER A 91 -0.17 -20.76 18.51
C SER A 91 0.45 -20.42 19.87
N ARG A 92 1.72 -20.02 19.90
CA ARG A 92 2.44 -19.73 21.13
C ARG A 92 2.24 -18.27 21.56
N GLN A 93 1.02 -17.94 21.97
CA GLN A 93 0.74 -16.78 22.81
C GLN A 93 0.69 -17.22 24.27
N HIS A 94 1.77 -16.96 25.00
CA HIS A 94 1.78 -16.82 26.46
C HIS A 94 2.73 -15.68 26.82
#